data_AF-A0AA39K3S9-F1
#
_entry.id   AF-A0AA39K3S9-F1
#
_cell.length_a   1.000
_cell.length_b   1.000
_cell.length_c   1.000
_cell.angle_alpha   90.00
_cell.angle_beta   90.00
_cell.angle_gamma   90.00
#
_symmetry.space_group_name_H-M   'P 1'
#
loop_
_entity.id
_entity.type
_entity.pdbx_description
1 polymer ?
#
loop_
_entity_poly.entity_id
_entity_poly.type
_entity_poly.pdbx_seq_one_letter_code
_entity_poly.pdbx_strand_id
1 'polypeptide(L)'
;MFPRKALHLSAITSTVLKARRFAHNDFYMTPEGQRKHIKSPDFFSLQYLSQEEKKRLSSPPPDPNELKDLVLQGQYEGARRLRIHLLSLQVPIKRDIVYADAAFHYIESQPKDFVQEFVTWLSLVPPKHDVPNWRSPFSRIQRFIFSTGVPDVSFPIVTQFSVVAASMGYLKDIWPRLGQTLALLADPASGLSYLMDLEQAVVKYEKVLHPERVLQIEQYYRAMMINACCHMGWLQQAVNLLHRSDEIRLPQDTYQLILHKLREDGDEDGVEITKKIIVAHEASVAWQRRSTLLMPSRYHRYYGAQAIQNRSGAEP
;
A
#
# COMPACT_ATOMS: atom_id res chain seq x y z
N MET A 1 33.06 21.39 -11.92
CA MET A 1 31.92 22.10 -11.32
C MET A 1 30.94 22.40 -12.46
N PHE A 2 29.92 21.56 -12.66
CA PHE A 2 28.92 21.75 -13.73
C PHE A 2 27.57 22.05 -13.08
N PRO A 3 26.79 23.02 -13.58
CA PRO A 3 25.51 23.36 -12.98
C PRO A 3 24.48 22.28 -13.29
N ARG A 4 23.96 21.60 -12.26
CA ARG A 4 22.77 20.75 -12.37
C ARG A 4 21.57 21.64 -12.65
N LYS A 5 21.00 21.52 -13.85
CA LYS A 5 19.68 22.10 -14.18
C LYS A 5 18.62 21.35 -13.37
N ALA A 6 17.91 22.08 -12.51
CA ALA A 6 16.72 21.57 -11.82
C ALA A 6 15.60 21.35 -12.85
N LEU A 7 15.19 20.10 -13.05
CA LEU A 7 13.95 19.77 -13.75
C LEU A 7 12.82 19.71 -12.73
N HIS A 8 11.82 20.58 -12.92
CA HIS A 8 10.60 20.67 -12.11
C HIS A 8 9.81 19.36 -12.20
N LEU A 9 9.76 18.59 -11.12
CA LEU A 9 9.11 17.28 -11.01
C LEU A 9 7.74 17.34 -10.30
N SER A 10 6.99 18.44 -10.47
CA SER A 10 5.82 18.74 -9.62
C SER A 10 4.44 18.42 -10.22
N ALA A 11 4.30 17.48 -11.17
CA ALA A 11 3.00 17.25 -11.82
C ALA A 11 2.53 15.79 -11.98
N ILE A 12 3.29 14.77 -11.57
CA ILE A 12 2.96 13.37 -11.91
C ILE A 12 2.46 12.53 -10.72
N THR A 13 2.67 12.95 -9.47
CA THR A 13 2.39 12.11 -8.29
C THR A 13 0.96 12.14 -7.74
N SER A 14 0.05 12.99 -8.25
CA SER A 14 -1.28 13.18 -7.62
C SER A 14 -2.45 12.47 -8.32
N THR A 15 -2.30 12.03 -9.57
CA THR A 15 -3.46 11.64 -10.40
C THR A 15 -3.82 10.15 -10.33
N VAL A 16 -2.89 9.28 -9.93
CA VAL A 16 -3.08 7.81 -10.09
C VAL A 16 -3.76 7.15 -8.87
N LEU A 17 -3.78 7.79 -7.70
CA LEU A 17 -4.37 7.21 -6.48
C LEU A 17 -5.87 7.49 -6.28
N LYS A 18 -6.53 8.25 -7.15
CA LYS A 18 -7.98 8.55 -7.05
C LYS A 18 -8.91 7.59 -7.81
N ALA A 19 -8.39 6.66 -8.61
CA ALA A 19 -9.21 5.86 -9.54
C ALA A 19 -9.73 4.52 -8.99
N ARG A 20 -9.63 4.24 -7.68
CA ARG A 20 -10.28 3.07 -7.05
C ARG A 20 -11.23 3.50 -5.94
N ARG A 21 -12.37 4.07 -6.32
CA ARG A 21 -13.59 4.04 -5.51
C ARG A 21 -14.55 3.04 -6.18
N PHE A 22 -14.87 1.99 -5.45
CA PHE A 22 -15.92 1.05 -5.80
C PHE A 22 -17.26 1.80 -5.87
N ALA A 23 -18.06 1.45 -6.86
CA ALA A 23 -19.43 1.90 -7.03
C ALA A 23 -20.26 1.56 -5.79
N HIS A 24 -20.49 2.54 -4.93
CA HIS A 24 -21.62 2.54 -4.01
C HIS A 24 -22.07 3.99 -3.75
N ASN A 25 -23.26 4.30 -4.26
CA ASN A 25 -24.10 5.45 -3.97
C ASN A 25 -23.48 6.84 -4.24
N ASP A 26 -23.39 7.19 -5.53
CA ASP A 26 -23.07 8.55 -5.93
C ASP A 26 -24.28 9.47 -5.72
N PHE A 27 -24.19 10.30 -4.67
CA PHE A 27 -25.01 11.48 -4.48
C PHE A 27 -24.12 12.71 -4.65
N TYR A 28 -24.69 13.79 -5.18
CA TYR A 28 -24.11 15.12 -5.04
C TYR A 28 -25.07 16.03 -4.28
N MET A 29 -24.50 16.96 -3.51
CA MET A 29 -25.24 18.00 -2.81
C MET A 29 -25.43 19.19 -3.77
N THR A 30 -26.65 19.70 -3.89
CA THR A 30 -26.91 20.96 -4.60
C THR A 30 -26.49 22.17 -3.73
N PRO A 31 -26.32 23.37 -4.30
CA PRO A 31 -26.04 24.59 -3.53
C PRO A 31 -27.06 24.89 -2.42
N GLU A 32 -28.28 24.39 -2.55
CA GLU A 32 -29.37 24.48 -1.56
C GLU A 32 -29.34 23.37 -0.51
N GLY A 33 -28.31 22.52 -0.50
CA GLY A 33 -28.13 21.44 0.48
C GLY A 33 -28.98 20.19 0.26
N GLN A 34 -29.62 20.03 -0.90
CA GLN A 34 -30.42 18.85 -1.21
C GLN A 34 -29.56 17.73 -1.79
N ARG A 35 -29.74 16.50 -1.28
CA ARG A 35 -29.15 15.29 -1.88
C ARG A 35 -29.94 14.94 -3.14
N LYS A 36 -29.31 15.05 -4.32
CA LYS A 36 -29.87 14.49 -5.56
C LYS A 36 -29.17 13.18 -5.88
N HIS A 37 -29.97 12.14 -6.10
CA HIS A 37 -29.50 10.92 -6.73
C HIS A 37 -28.99 11.28 -8.13
N ILE A 38 -27.80 10.82 -8.48
CA ILE A 38 -27.43 10.72 -9.88
C ILE A 38 -28.42 9.71 -10.47
N LYS A 39 -29.34 10.17 -11.33
CA LYS A 39 -30.14 9.27 -12.16
C LYS A 39 -29.12 8.40 -12.88
N SER A 40 -29.16 7.08 -12.65
CA SER A 40 -28.35 6.13 -13.42
C SER A 40 -28.43 6.55 -14.88
N PRO A 41 -27.29 6.73 -15.59
CA PRO A 41 -27.35 7.02 -17.01
C PRO A 41 -28.27 5.98 -17.65
N ASP A 42 -29.29 6.46 -18.36
CA ASP A 42 -30.28 5.61 -19.00
C ASP A 42 -29.53 4.49 -19.73
N PHE A 43 -29.69 3.25 -19.27
CA PHE A 43 -29.07 2.09 -19.90
C PHE A 43 -29.51 2.11 -21.36
N PHE A 44 -28.55 2.39 -22.27
CA PHE A 44 -28.81 2.40 -23.69
C PHE A 44 -29.56 1.12 -24.07
N SER A 45 -30.76 1.28 -24.61
CA SER A 45 -31.58 0.15 -24.99
C SER A 45 -30.82 -0.67 -26.03
N LEU A 46 -30.59 -1.97 -25.77
CA LEU A 46 -29.78 -2.91 -26.58
C LEU A 46 -30.18 -2.97 -28.07
N GLN A 47 -31.37 -2.46 -28.39
CA GLN A 47 -31.88 -2.26 -29.74
C GLN A 47 -30.99 -1.34 -30.60
N TYR A 48 -30.23 -0.40 -30.01
CA TYR A 48 -29.36 0.54 -30.75
C TYR A 48 -27.93 0.06 -31.01
N LEU A 49 -27.56 -1.15 -30.55
CA LEU A 49 -26.25 -1.70 -30.85
C LEU A 49 -26.14 -2.08 -32.33
N SER A 50 -25.01 -1.74 -32.94
CA SER A 50 -24.68 -2.13 -34.30
C SER A 50 -24.68 -3.66 -34.45
N GLN A 51 -24.89 -4.15 -35.68
CA GLN A 51 -24.83 -5.59 -35.97
C GLN A 51 -23.48 -6.21 -35.57
N GLU A 52 -22.37 -5.47 -35.68
CA GLU A 52 -21.06 -5.92 -35.19
C GLU A 52 -21.00 -6.01 -33.67
N GLU A 53 -21.58 -5.06 -32.93
CA GLU A 53 -21.67 -5.13 -31.47
C GLU A 53 -22.59 -6.28 -31.02
N LYS A 54 -23.70 -6.52 -31.70
CA LYS A 54 -24.58 -7.68 -31.46
C LYS A 54 -23.87 -9.01 -31.76
N LYS A 55 -23.05 -9.07 -32.81
CA LYS A 55 -22.24 -10.24 -33.16
C LYS A 55 -21.10 -10.47 -32.16
N ARG A 56 -20.47 -9.39 -31.65
CA ARG A 56 -19.51 -9.44 -30.54
C ARG A 56 -20.14 -9.86 -29.21
N LEU A 57 -21.42 -9.54 -29.00
CA LEU A 57 -22.19 -10.04 -27.85
C LEU A 57 -22.67 -11.49 -28.03
N SER A 58 -22.60 -12.05 -29.25
CA SER A 58 -22.99 -13.43 -29.54
C SER A 58 -21.82 -14.42 -29.46
N SER A 59 -20.56 -13.96 -29.40
CA SER A 59 -19.45 -14.85 -29.09
C SER A 59 -19.50 -15.25 -27.62
N PRO A 60 -19.22 -16.52 -27.27
CA PRO A 60 -19.12 -16.92 -25.87
C PRO A 60 -18.12 -16.00 -25.15
N PRO A 61 -18.39 -15.62 -23.89
CA PRO A 61 -17.47 -14.80 -23.13
C PRO A 61 -16.11 -15.51 -23.09
N PRO A 62 -15.00 -14.79 -23.29
CA PRO A 62 -13.69 -15.43 -23.31
C PRO A 62 -13.39 -16.07 -21.96
N ASP A 63 -12.74 -17.22 -21.99
CA ASP A 63 -12.40 -17.97 -20.78
C ASP A 63 -11.29 -17.24 -20.01
N PRO A 64 -11.50 -16.87 -18.72
CA PRO A 64 -10.44 -16.31 -17.89
C PRO A 64 -9.18 -17.18 -17.79
N ASN A 65 -9.28 -18.49 -17.99
CA ASN A 65 -8.12 -19.38 -17.99
C ASN A 65 -7.20 -19.15 -19.20
N GLU A 66 -7.76 -18.71 -20.33
CA GLU A 66 -6.98 -18.37 -21.53
C GLU A 66 -5.98 -17.25 -21.24
N LEU A 67 -6.31 -16.33 -20.33
CA LEU A 67 -5.40 -15.27 -19.91
C LEU A 67 -4.13 -15.82 -19.28
N LYS A 68 -4.28 -16.83 -18.41
CA LYS A 68 -3.17 -17.52 -17.77
C LYS A 68 -2.31 -18.24 -18.80
N ASP A 69 -2.94 -18.93 -19.74
CA ASP A 69 -2.25 -19.69 -20.78
C ASP A 69 -1.45 -18.77 -21.72
N LEU A 70 -1.99 -17.62 -22.10
CA LEU A 70 -1.28 -16.63 -22.91
C LEU A 70 -0.03 -16.09 -22.20
N VAL A 71 -0.11 -15.84 -20.88
CA VAL A 71 1.04 -15.40 -20.08
C VAL A 71 2.10 -16.50 -20.00
N LEU A 72 1.69 -17.75 -19.78
CA LEU A 72 2.59 -18.92 -19.76
C LEU A 72 3.28 -19.15 -21.11
N GLN A 73 2.60 -18.87 -22.22
CA GLN A 73 3.15 -18.96 -23.57
C GLN A 73 4.02 -17.74 -23.96
N GLY A 74 4.19 -16.75 -23.08
CA GLY A 74 4.94 -15.52 -23.36
C GLY A 74 4.25 -14.55 -24.33
N GLN A 75 2.96 -14.76 -24.62
CA GLN A 75 2.17 -13.91 -25.53
C GLN A 75 1.61 -12.69 -24.79
N TYR A 76 2.48 -11.87 -24.21
CA TYR A 76 2.10 -10.78 -23.27
C TYR A 76 1.18 -9.71 -23.88
N GLU A 77 1.33 -9.40 -25.17
CA GLU A 77 0.45 -8.46 -25.87
C GLU A 77 -0.95 -9.04 -26.10
N GLY A 78 -1.04 -10.34 -26.41
CA GLY A 78 -2.31 -11.06 -26.49
C GLY A 78 -2.99 -11.09 -25.13
N ALA A 79 -2.25 -11.48 -24.09
CA ALA A 79 -2.72 -11.48 -22.71
C ALA A 79 -3.21 -10.10 -22.27
N ARG A 80 -2.51 -9.01 -22.63
CA ARG A 80 -2.93 -7.64 -22.31
C ARG A 80 -4.28 -7.29 -22.95
N ARG A 81 -4.45 -7.57 -24.24
CA ARG A 81 -5.72 -7.34 -24.94
C ARG A 81 -6.87 -8.11 -24.30
N LEU A 82 -6.64 -9.40 -24.00
CA LEU A 82 -7.63 -10.24 -23.34
C LEU A 82 -7.97 -9.72 -21.93
N ARG A 83 -6.98 -9.31 -21.13
CA ARG A 83 -7.18 -8.71 -19.80
C ARG A 83 -8.08 -7.49 -19.86
N ILE A 84 -7.79 -6.55 -20.78
CA ILE A 84 -8.59 -5.34 -20.97
C ILE A 84 -10.03 -5.70 -21.35
N HIS A 85 -10.20 -6.69 -22.22
CA HIS A 85 -11.51 -7.15 -22.65
C HIS A 85 -12.30 -7.82 -21.50
N LEU A 86 -11.67 -8.72 -20.73
CA LEU A 86 -12.28 -9.33 -19.54
C LEU A 86 -12.73 -8.27 -18.53
N LEU A 87 -11.89 -7.26 -18.27
CA LEU A 87 -12.25 -6.14 -17.38
C LEU A 87 -13.40 -5.30 -17.94
N SER A 88 -13.45 -5.07 -19.26
CA SER A 88 -14.56 -4.35 -19.90
C SER A 88 -15.90 -5.07 -19.77
N LEU A 89 -15.86 -6.40 -19.71
CA LEU A 89 -17.02 -7.27 -19.49
C LEU A 89 -17.29 -7.54 -17.99
N GLN A 90 -16.52 -6.92 -17.09
CA GLN A 90 -16.57 -7.13 -15.64
C GLN A 90 -16.39 -8.59 -15.23
N VAL A 91 -15.69 -9.39 -16.04
CA VAL A 91 -15.38 -10.78 -15.73
C VAL A 91 -14.25 -10.80 -14.70
N PRO A 92 -14.44 -11.42 -13.52
CA PRO A 92 -13.42 -11.44 -12.49
C PRO A 92 -12.22 -12.28 -12.94
N ILE A 93 -11.03 -11.69 -12.94
CA ILE A 93 -9.78 -12.37 -13.25
C ILE A 93 -9.28 -13.06 -11.98
N LYS A 94 -9.21 -14.40 -12.02
CA LYS A 94 -8.63 -15.18 -10.92
C LYS A 94 -7.15 -14.83 -10.77
N ARG A 95 -6.72 -14.53 -9.54
CA ARG A 95 -5.32 -14.25 -9.22
C ARG A 95 -4.45 -15.49 -9.40
N ASP A 96 -3.25 -15.30 -9.92
CA ASP A 96 -2.27 -16.36 -10.12
C ASP A 96 -0.85 -15.79 -10.09
N ILE A 97 0.12 -16.60 -9.67
CA ILE A 97 1.53 -16.22 -9.59
C ILE A 97 2.15 -15.95 -10.96
N VAL A 98 1.63 -16.56 -12.04
CA VAL A 98 2.19 -16.39 -13.39
C VAL A 98 2.16 -14.93 -13.86
N TYR A 99 1.24 -14.12 -13.31
CA TYR A 99 1.14 -12.70 -13.65
C TYR A 99 2.33 -11.88 -13.17
N ALA A 100 3.16 -12.42 -12.27
CA ALA A 100 4.45 -11.83 -11.94
C ALA A 100 5.41 -11.83 -13.15
N ASP A 101 5.36 -12.85 -14.02
CA ASP A 101 6.17 -12.88 -15.25
C ASP A 101 5.66 -11.85 -16.27
N ALA A 102 4.35 -11.69 -16.39
CA ALA A 102 3.77 -10.61 -17.20
C ALA A 102 4.20 -9.24 -16.67
N ALA A 103 4.10 -9.00 -15.36
CA ALA A 103 4.56 -7.75 -14.74
C ALA A 103 6.05 -7.50 -15.03
N PHE A 104 6.89 -8.54 -14.89
CA PHE A 104 8.32 -8.46 -15.20
C PHE A 104 8.59 -8.07 -16.66
N HIS A 105 7.87 -8.65 -17.61
CA HIS A 105 8.01 -8.33 -19.04
C HIS A 105 7.85 -6.83 -19.31
N TYR A 106 6.85 -6.16 -18.72
CA TYR A 106 6.64 -4.72 -18.95
C TYR A 106 7.74 -3.85 -18.34
N ILE A 107 8.35 -4.27 -17.23
CA ILE A 107 9.53 -3.58 -16.70
C ILE A 107 10.73 -3.75 -17.65
N GLU A 108 10.91 -4.93 -18.22
CA GLU A 108 12.04 -5.25 -19.09
C GLU A 108 11.93 -4.56 -20.46
N SER A 109 10.75 -4.58 -21.08
CA SER A 109 10.52 -4.00 -22.41
C SER A 109 10.30 -2.48 -22.40
N GLN A 110 9.97 -1.90 -21.25
CA GLN A 110 9.73 -0.46 -21.05
C GLN A 110 8.87 0.22 -22.14
N PRO A 111 7.70 -0.33 -22.53
CA PRO A 111 6.82 0.33 -23.47
C PRO A 111 6.28 1.65 -22.90
N LYS A 112 5.56 2.41 -23.73
CA LYS A 112 4.80 3.55 -23.21
C LYS A 112 3.85 3.07 -22.10
N ASP A 113 3.77 3.83 -21.01
CA ASP A 113 2.93 3.54 -19.84
C ASP A 113 3.30 2.24 -19.08
N PHE A 114 4.54 1.75 -19.24
CA PHE A 114 4.97 0.48 -18.64
C PHE A 114 4.79 0.39 -17.12
N VAL A 115 4.93 1.51 -16.39
CA VAL A 115 4.72 1.54 -14.93
C VAL A 115 3.28 1.17 -14.56
N GLN A 116 2.31 1.70 -15.32
CA GLN A 116 0.89 1.43 -15.10
C GLN A 116 0.57 -0.04 -15.42
N GLU A 117 1.11 -0.56 -16.53
CA GLU A 117 0.94 -1.95 -16.93
C GLU A 117 1.58 -2.92 -15.93
N PHE A 118 2.79 -2.59 -15.47
CA PHE A 118 3.50 -3.32 -14.42
C PHE A 118 2.65 -3.44 -13.15
N VAL A 119 2.17 -2.31 -12.61
CA VAL A 119 1.32 -2.29 -11.41
C VAL A 119 0.03 -3.07 -11.61
N THR A 120 -0.59 -2.94 -12.80
CA THR A 120 -1.84 -3.62 -13.13
C THR A 120 -1.66 -5.14 -13.11
N TRP A 121 -0.62 -5.66 -13.78
CA TRP A 121 -0.28 -7.08 -13.76
C TRP A 121 0.12 -7.57 -12.38
N LEU A 122 0.92 -6.79 -11.65
CA LEU A 122 1.37 -7.14 -10.32
C LEU A 122 0.19 -7.29 -9.34
N SER A 123 -0.88 -6.50 -9.51
CA SER A 123 -2.09 -6.59 -8.69
C SER A 123 -2.93 -7.86 -8.91
N LEU A 124 -2.63 -8.64 -9.95
CA LEU A 124 -3.23 -9.95 -10.22
C LEU A 124 -2.46 -11.09 -9.53
N VAL A 125 -1.30 -10.82 -8.93
CA VAL A 125 -0.57 -11.81 -8.13
C VAL A 125 -1.34 -12.07 -6.82
N PRO A 126 -1.45 -13.33 -6.37
CA PRO A 126 -2.14 -13.64 -5.13
C PRO A 126 -1.44 -13.01 -3.93
N PRO A 127 -2.20 -12.53 -2.92
CA PRO A 127 -1.62 -12.10 -1.65
C PRO A 127 -0.92 -13.27 -0.94
N LYS A 128 0.03 -12.95 -0.05
CA LYS A 128 0.91 -13.92 0.58
C LYS A 128 0.15 -15.02 1.37
N HIS A 129 -0.95 -14.67 2.02
CA HIS A 129 -1.75 -15.62 2.80
C HIS A 129 -2.45 -16.68 1.93
N ASP A 130 -2.70 -16.40 0.64
CA ASP A 130 -3.31 -17.36 -0.28
C ASP A 130 -2.30 -18.42 -0.76
N VAL A 131 -0.99 -18.15 -0.63
CA VAL A 131 0.12 -19.00 -1.12
C VAL A 131 1.25 -19.13 -0.09
N PRO A 132 0.98 -19.66 1.13
CA PRO A 132 1.91 -19.58 2.28
C PRO A 132 3.25 -20.31 2.07
N ASN A 133 3.28 -21.35 1.24
CA ASN A 133 4.46 -22.18 1.01
C ASN A 133 5.37 -21.65 -0.13
N TRP A 134 5.01 -20.54 -0.77
CA TRP A 134 5.71 -20.08 -1.96
C TRP A 134 6.96 -19.24 -1.62
N ARG A 135 8.08 -19.54 -2.28
CA ARG A 135 9.31 -18.73 -2.22
C ARG A 135 9.11 -17.48 -3.09
N SER A 136 8.75 -16.35 -2.47
CA SER A 136 8.52 -15.01 -3.04
C SER A 136 8.39 -14.93 -4.59
N PRO A 137 7.19 -14.68 -5.14
CA PRO A 137 6.98 -14.62 -6.60
C PRO A 137 7.75 -13.48 -7.29
N PHE A 138 8.38 -12.59 -6.52
CA PHE A 138 9.04 -11.39 -7.03
C PHE A 138 10.55 -11.52 -7.17
N SER A 139 11.15 -12.70 -7.01
CA SER A 139 12.62 -12.85 -7.04
C SER A 139 13.29 -12.25 -8.28
N ARG A 140 12.71 -12.45 -9.48
CA ARG A 140 13.19 -11.85 -10.75
C ARG A 140 13.03 -10.34 -10.76
N ILE A 141 11.85 -9.85 -10.38
CA ILE A 141 11.53 -8.41 -10.30
C ILE A 141 12.47 -7.71 -9.32
N GLN A 142 12.67 -8.28 -8.12
CA GLN A 142 13.59 -7.76 -7.11
C GLN A 142 15.02 -7.71 -7.62
N ARG A 143 15.50 -8.77 -8.29
CA ARG A 143 16.86 -8.78 -8.86
C ARG A 143 17.01 -7.69 -9.92
N PHE A 144 16.01 -7.51 -10.78
CA PHE A 144 16.07 -6.48 -11.80
C PHE A 144 16.05 -5.09 -11.16
N ILE A 145 14.99 -4.76 -10.42
CA ILE A 145 14.79 -3.43 -9.83
C ILE A 145 15.95 -3.01 -8.91
N PHE A 146 16.46 -3.92 -8.07
CA PHE A 146 17.46 -3.59 -7.06
C PHE A 146 18.91 -3.82 -7.50
N SER A 147 19.18 -4.43 -8.66
CA SER A 147 20.56 -4.74 -9.08
C SER A 147 20.96 -4.17 -10.44
N THR A 148 20.04 -3.77 -11.34
CA THR A 148 20.42 -3.31 -12.69
C THR A 148 20.83 -1.84 -12.78
N GLY A 149 20.96 -1.13 -11.65
CA GLY A 149 21.84 0.04 -11.54
C GLY A 149 21.44 1.30 -12.33
N VAL A 150 20.20 1.44 -12.79
CA VAL A 150 19.70 2.69 -13.42
C VAL A 150 18.83 3.48 -12.42
N PRO A 151 19.45 4.31 -11.54
CA PRO A 151 18.77 4.97 -10.42
C PRO A 151 17.58 5.84 -10.85
N ASP A 152 17.73 6.62 -11.94
CA ASP A 152 16.75 7.65 -12.33
C ASP A 152 15.42 7.08 -12.84
N VAL A 153 15.45 5.92 -13.51
CA VAL A 153 14.23 5.22 -13.96
C VAL A 153 13.67 4.33 -12.85
N SER A 154 14.53 3.88 -11.93
CA SER A 154 14.18 2.88 -10.94
C SER A 154 13.28 3.41 -9.82
N PHE A 155 13.47 4.64 -9.33
CA PHE A 155 12.80 5.06 -8.09
C PHE A 155 11.25 5.04 -8.15
N PRO A 156 10.59 5.56 -9.21
CA PRO A 156 9.13 5.43 -9.33
C PRO A 156 8.66 3.98 -9.41
N ILE A 157 9.42 3.10 -10.08
CA ILE A 157 9.08 1.67 -10.18
C ILE A 157 9.27 0.98 -8.84
N VAL A 158 10.38 1.25 -8.15
CA VAL A 158 10.70 0.73 -6.80
C VAL A 158 9.58 1.06 -5.84
N THR A 159 9.14 2.32 -5.80
CA THR A 159 8.10 2.78 -4.88
C THR A 159 6.74 2.17 -5.18
N GLN A 160 6.33 2.12 -6.46
CA GLN A 160 5.08 1.47 -6.84
C GLN A 160 5.08 -0.05 -6.61
N PHE A 161 6.17 -0.73 -7.00
CA PHE A 161 6.35 -2.17 -6.77
C PHE A 161 6.19 -2.52 -5.29
N SER A 162 6.89 -1.79 -4.44
CA SER A 162 6.96 -2.08 -3.00
C SER A 162 5.67 -1.78 -2.26
N VAL A 163 4.95 -0.70 -2.59
CA VAL A 163 3.62 -0.41 -2.01
C VAL A 163 2.63 -1.50 -2.40
N VAL A 164 2.61 -1.91 -3.68
CA VAL A 164 1.75 -3.00 -4.15
C VAL A 164 2.11 -4.31 -3.46
N ALA A 165 3.40 -4.67 -3.42
CA ALA A 165 3.88 -5.87 -2.74
C ALA A 165 3.56 -5.87 -1.23
N ALA A 166 3.70 -4.72 -0.55
CA ALA A 166 3.34 -4.55 0.85
C ALA A 166 1.84 -4.72 1.08
N SER A 167 0.99 -4.16 0.20
CA SER A 167 -0.47 -4.33 0.24
C SER A 167 -0.94 -5.78 0.05
N MET A 168 -0.04 -6.65 -0.43
CA MET A 168 -0.26 -8.08 -0.63
C MET A 168 0.45 -8.94 0.41
N GLY A 169 1.11 -8.34 1.42
CA GLY A 169 1.78 -9.06 2.51
C GLY A 169 3.23 -9.45 2.27
N TYR A 170 3.84 -8.98 1.18
CA TYR A 170 5.21 -9.33 0.79
C TYR A 170 6.28 -8.36 1.31
N LEU A 171 5.94 -7.41 2.18
CA LEU A 171 6.87 -6.38 2.66
C LEU A 171 8.14 -6.99 3.27
N LYS A 172 7.99 -8.00 4.14
CA LYS A 172 9.13 -8.69 4.78
C LYS A 172 10.11 -9.30 3.76
N ASP A 173 9.62 -9.71 2.59
CA ASP A 173 10.42 -10.36 1.56
C ASP A 173 11.21 -9.37 0.70
N ILE A 174 10.76 -8.10 0.63
CA ILE A 174 11.41 -7.05 -0.16
C ILE A 174 12.22 -6.06 0.70
N TRP A 175 11.90 -5.95 1.99
CA TRP A 175 12.42 -4.90 2.88
C TRP A 175 13.96 -4.79 2.92
N PRO A 176 14.75 -5.88 3.05
CA PRO A 176 16.20 -5.77 3.16
C PRO A 176 16.87 -5.05 1.98
N ARG A 177 16.35 -5.25 0.76
CA ARG A 177 16.86 -4.60 -0.47
C ARG A 177 16.28 -3.21 -0.66
N LEU A 178 15.01 -3.06 -0.30
CA LEU A 178 14.31 -1.79 -0.37
C LEU A 178 14.99 -0.74 0.52
N GLY A 179 15.31 -1.06 1.77
CA GLY A 179 15.98 -0.13 2.68
C GLY A 179 17.29 0.42 2.12
N GLN A 180 18.14 -0.44 1.56
CA GLN A 180 19.38 -0.03 0.90
C GLN A 180 19.11 0.91 -0.29
N THR A 181 18.10 0.59 -1.08
CA THR A 181 17.72 1.39 -2.26
C THR A 181 17.20 2.77 -1.86
N LEU A 182 16.37 2.86 -0.81
CA LEU A 182 15.87 4.13 -0.30
C LEU A 182 17.01 5.02 0.22
N ALA A 183 17.95 4.45 0.96
CA ALA A 183 19.11 5.16 1.46
C ALA A 183 19.96 5.78 0.35
N LEU A 184 20.00 5.15 -0.83
CA LEU A 184 20.79 5.59 -1.97
C LEU A 184 20.04 6.60 -2.86
N LEU A 185 18.72 6.42 -3.04
CA LEU A 185 17.99 7.10 -4.12
C LEU A 185 17.00 8.16 -3.64
N ALA A 186 16.48 8.06 -2.42
CA ALA A 186 15.43 8.95 -1.95
C ALA A 186 16.03 10.17 -1.27
N ASP A 187 15.49 11.35 -1.56
CA ASP A 187 15.65 12.48 -0.64
C ASP A 187 14.79 12.26 0.62
N PRO A 188 15.14 12.86 1.77
CA PRO A 188 14.45 12.60 3.03
C PRO A 188 12.94 12.90 2.99
N ALA A 189 12.50 13.92 2.26
CA ALA A 189 11.09 14.31 2.23
C ALA A 189 10.26 13.33 1.41
N SER A 190 10.72 13.00 0.19
CA SER A 190 10.07 11.98 -0.65
C SER A 190 10.14 10.60 0.00
N GLY A 191 11.27 10.26 0.60
CA GLY A 191 11.47 9.02 1.35
C GLY A 191 10.49 8.87 2.50
N LEU A 192 10.27 9.92 3.30
CA LEU A 192 9.28 9.92 4.38
C LEU A 192 7.87 9.69 3.87
N SER A 193 7.45 10.44 2.83
CA SER A 193 6.11 10.26 2.24
C SER A 193 5.90 8.82 1.78
N TYR A 194 6.91 8.26 1.11
CA TYR A 194 6.87 6.90 0.63
C TYR A 194 6.84 5.86 1.77
N LEU A 195 7.62 6.03 2.84
CA LEU A 195 7.57 5.13 4.00
C LEU A 195 6.20 5.12 4.67
N MET A 196 5.51 6.27 4.70
CA MET A 196 4.13 6.36 5.19
C MET A 196 3.14 5.62 4.30
N ASP A 197 3.26 5.73 2.97
CA ASP A 197 2.43 4.96 2.03
C ASP A 197 2.64 3.45 2.20
N LEU A 198 3.89 3.05 2.44
CA LEU A 198 4.27 1.66 2.68
C LEU A 198 3.70 1.12 4.00
N GLU A 199 3.79 1.90 5.08
CA GLU A 199 3.17 1.61 6.38
C GLU A 199 1.65 1.44 6.22
N GLN A 200 0.98 2.38 5.55
CA GLN A 200 -0.46 2.31 5.33
C GLN A 200 -0.86 1.06 4.54
N ALA A 201 -0.11 0.73 3.49
CA ALA A 201 -0.38 -0.45 2.66
C ALA A 201 -0.25 -1.75 3.45
N VAL A 202 0.79 -1.90 4.26
CA VAL A 202 1.00 -3.12 5.04
C VAL A 202 0.04 -3.24 6.22
N VAL A 203 -0.24 -2.14 6.92
CA VAL A 203 -1.23 -2.12 8.01
C VAL A 203 -2.60 -2.49 7.47
N LYS A 204 -3.00 -1.97 6.30
CA LYS A 204 -4.27 -2.31 5.66
C LYS A 204 -4.37 -3.81 5.35
N TYR A 205 -3.30 -4.41 4.82
CA TYR A 205 -3.25 -5.84 4.55
C TYR A 205 -3.39 -6.66 5.84
N GLU A 206 -2.56 -6.36 6.83
CA GLU A 206 -2.50 -7.09 8.10
C GLU A 206 -3.79 -6.94 8.91
N LYS A 207 -4.47 -5.78 8.84
CA LYS A 207 -5.76 -5.54 9.49
C LYS A 207 -6.86 -6.47 8.98
N VAL A 208 -6.81 -6.89 7.72
CA VAL A 208 -7.78 -7.86 7.16
C VAL A 208 -7.55 -9.25 7.77
N LEU A 209 -6.30 -9.64 8.01
CA LEU A 209 -5.94 -10.96 8.53
C LEU A 209 -5.98 -11.05 10.06
N HIS A 210 -5.58 -9.97 10.74
CA HIS A 210 -5.35 -9.91 12.18
C HIS A 210 -5.99 -8.63 12.77
N PRO A 211 -7.32 -8.46 12.67
CA PRO A 211 -8.02 -7.27 13.15
C PRO A 211 -7.83 -7.02 14.66
N GLU A 212 -7.54 -8.07 15.43
CA GLU A 212 -7.26 -8.00 16.87
C GLU A 212 -5.86 -7.50 17.23
N ARG A 213 -4.95 -7.43 16.24
CA ARG A 213 -3.55 -7.04 16.43
C ARG A 213 -3.16 -5.73 15.74
N VAL A 214 -4.14 -4.97 15.24
CA VAL A 214 -3.90 -3.78 14.41
C VAL A 214 -2.96 -2.79 15.09
N LEU A 215 -3.17 -2.52 16.39
CA LEU A 215 -2.31 -1.60 17.14
C LEU A 215 -0.86 -2.10 17.24
N GLN A 216 -0.65 -3.40 17.50
CA GLN A 216 0.70 -3.98 17.58
C GLN A 216 1.39 -3.99 16.20
N ILE A 217 0.61 -4.19 15.14
CA ILE A 217 1.09 -4.15 13.76
C ILE A 217 1.51 -2.73 13.38
N GLU A 218 0.67 -1.72 13.67
CA GLU A 218 0.99 -0.30 13.48
C GLU A 218 2.24 0.09 14.27
N GLN A 219 2.33 -0.30 15.55
CA GLN A 219 3.53 -0.11 16.38
C GLN A 219 4.79 -0.71 15.76
N TYR A 220 4.71 -1.94 15.29
CA TYR A 220 5.84 -2.65 14.67
C TYR A 220 6.33 -1.95 13.41
N TYR A 221 5.44 -1.64 12.47
CA TYR A 221 5.84 -1.02 11.20
C TYR A 221 6.26 0.44 11.40
N ARG A 222 5.62 1.20 12.29
CA ARG A 222 6.08 2.55 12.65
C ARG A 222 7.49 2.55 13.21
N ALA A 223 7.78 1.66 14.16
CA ALA A 223 9.13 1.49 14.71
C ALA A 223 10.14 1.11 13.62
N MET A 224 9.77 0.21 12.72
CA MET A 224 10.61 -0.18 11.57
C MET A 224 10.92 1.02 10.66
N MET A 225 9.95 1.89 10.35
CA MET A 225 10.18 3.08 9.53
C MET A 225 11.05 4.13 10.24
N ILE A 226 10.82 4.36 11.53
CA ILE A 226 11.64 5.28 12.34
C ILE A 226 13.09 4.80 12.38
N ASN A 227 13.32 3.51 12.63
CA ASN A 227 14.66 2.92 12.63
C ASN A 227 15.32 3.05 11.26
N ALA A 228 14.56 2.86 10.17
CA ALA A 228 15.06 3.07 8.82
C ALA A 228 15.53 4.52 8.60
N CYS A 229 14.72 5.51 8.97
CA CYS A 229 15.11 6.92 8.90
C CYS A 229 16.39 7.20 9.72
N CYS A 230 16.51 6.64 10.92
CA CYS A 230 17.72 6.77 11.74
C CYS A 230 18.96 6.21 11.03
N HIS A 231 18.86 5.03 10.43
CA HIS A 231 19.97 4.41 9.70
C HIS A 231 20.33 5.13 8.40
N MET A 232 19.37 5.84 7.78
CA MET A 232 19.58 6.66 6.58
C MET A 232 20.09 8.08 6.89
N GLY A 233 20.22 8.45 8.17
CA GLY A 233 20.59 9.81 8.57
C GLY A 233 19.45 10.84 8.42
N TRP A 234 18.20 10.39 8.25
CA TRP A 234 17.03 11.25 8.12
C TRP A 234 16.44 11.57 9.50
N LEU A 235 17.25 12.17 10.37
CA LEU A 235 16.93 12.30 11.80
C LEU A 235 15.70 13.18 12.04
N GLN A 236 15.56 14.28 11.31
CA GLN A 236 14.37 15.13 11.39
C GLN A 236 13.10 14.36 11.00
N GLN A 237 13.16 13.50 9.98
CA GLN A 237 12.04 12.68 9.54
C GLN A 237 11.71 11.60 10.59
N ALA A 238 12.71 11.02 11.25
CA ALA A 238 12.52 10.10 12.36
C ALA A 238 11.79 10.77 13.54
N VAL A 239 12.21 11.98 13.93
CA VAL A 239 11.54 12.78 14.97
C VAL A 239 10.10 13.14 14.54
N ASN A 240 9.88 13.50 13.28
CA ASN A 240 8.55 13.81 12.76
C ASN A 240 7.62 12.57 12.80
N LEU A 241 8.12 11.39 12.45
CA LEU A 241 7.35 10.13 12.57
C LEU A 241 7.05 9.80 14.02
N LEU A 242 8.02 9.99 14.92
CA LEU A 242 7.85 9.80 16.35
C LEU A 242 6.75 10.73 16.90
N HIS A 243 6.77 12.01 16.54
CA HIS A 243 5.75 12.98 16.96
C HIS A 243 4.34 12.63 16.44
N ARG A 244 4.23 12.00 15.27
CA ARG A 244 2.94 11.51 14.74
C ARG A 244 2.49 10.17 15.34
N SER A 245 3.17 9.68 16.37
CA SER A 245 2.93 8.38 16.99
C SER A 245 2.29 8.50 18.38
N ASP A 246 1.60 9.61 18.66
CA ASP A 246 1.04 9.94 19.99
C ASP A 246 0.19 8.82 20.64
N GLU A 247 -0.44 7.98 19.82
CA GLU A 247 -1.29 6.86 20.27
C GLU A 247 -0.57 5.51 20.29
N ILE A 248 0.64 5.44 19.74
CA ILE A 248 1.36 4.22 19.39
C ILE A 248 2.58 4.08 20.29
N ARG A 249 2.54 3.09 21.19
CA ARG A 249 3.69 2.77 22.04
C ARG A 249 4.79 2.08 21.22
N LEU A 250 5.90 2.77 21.02
CA LEU A 250 7.07 2.20 20.33
C LEU A 250 7.95 1.37 21.29
N PRO A 251 8.72 0.39 20.79
CA PRO A 251 9.71 -0.34 21.56
C PRO A 251 10.80 0.58 22.11
N GLN A 252 11.29 0.31 23.34
CA GLN A 252 12.29 1.14 24.02
C GLN A 252 13.56 1.34 23.18
N ASP A 253 14.01 0.29 22.50
CA ASP A 253 15.20 0.33 21.66
C ASP A 253 15.08 1.34 20.52
N THR A 254 13.87 1.59 20.01
CA THR A 254 13.60 2.61 18.98
C THR A 254 13.89 4.01 19.53
N TYR A 255 13.42 4.32 20.75
CA TYR A 255 13.70 5.60 21.40
C TYR A 255 15.20 5.79 21.67
N GLN A 256 15.86 4.73 22.15
CA GLN A 256 17.30 4.78 22.43
C GLN A 256 18.11 4.99 21.14
N LEU A 257 17.72 4.34 20.04
CA LEU A 257 18.36 4.52 18.74
C LEU A 257 18.26 5.97 18.25
N ILE A 258 17.06 6.57 18.29
CA ILE A 258 16.86 7.97 17.87
C ILE A 258 17.71 8.92 18.73
N LEU A 259 17.62 8.79 20.07
CA LEU A 259 18.39 9.65 20.99
C LEU A 259 19.89 9.51 20.78
N HIS A 260 20.38 8.29 20.56
CA HIS A 260 21.78 8.05 20.27
C HIS A 260 22.20 8.74 18.97
N LYS A 261 21.43 8.58 17.89
CA LYS A 261 21.74 9.18 16.59
C LYS A 261 21.69 10.71 16.60
N LEU A 262 20.73 11.31 17.29
CA LEU A 262 20.64 12.77 17.45
C LEU A 262 21.84 13.33 18.24
N ARG A 263 22.30 12.64 19.29
CA ARG A 263 23.52 13.02 20.03
C ARG A 263 24.79 12.88 19.19
N GLU A 264 24.88 11.82 18.38
CA GLU A 264 26.00 11.64 17.45
C GLU A 264 26.07 12.78 16.41
N ASP A 265 24.92 13.30 15.99
CA ASP A 265 24.81 14.42 15.03
C ASP A 265 24.98 15.81 15.70
N GLY A 266 24.96 15.88 17.03
CA GLY A 266 25.01 17.13 17.79
C GLY A 266 23.68 17.92 17.79
N ASP A 267 22.56 17.28 17.44
CA ASP A 267 21.23 17.88 17.43
C ASP A 267 20.58 17.86 18.83
N GLU A 268 21.04 18.76 19.70
CA GLU A 268 20.55 18.88 21.08
C GLU A 268 19.05 19.26 21.16
N ASP A 269 18.57 20.05 20.20
CA ASP A 269 17.15 20.42 20.11
C ASP A 269 16.29 19.18 19.81
N GLY A 270 16.70 18.37 18.83
CA GLY A 270 16.06 17.10 18.52
C GLY A 270 16.07 16.13 19.69
N VAL A 271 17.18 16.06 20.45
CA VAL A 271 17.28 15.25 21.68
C VAL A 271 16.24 15.69 22.71
N GLU A 272 16.13 16.98 22.97
CA GLU A 272 15.19 17.52 23.96
C GLU A 272 13.74 17.31 23.54
N ILE A 273 13.41 17.51 22.26
CA ILE A 273 12.09 17.19 21.70
C ILE A 273 11.78 15.70 21.89
N THR A 274 12.71 14.82 21.54
CA THR A 274 12.54 13.36 21.65
C THR A 274 12.30 12.93 23.09
N LYS A 275 13.04 13.48 24.07
CA LYS A 275 12.82 13.21 25.49
C LYS A 275 11.42 13.62 25.95
N LYS A 276 10.93 14.80 25.55
CA LYS A 276 9.59 15.26 25.88
C LYS A 276 8.50 14.31 25.36
N ILE A 277 8.66 13.81 24.13
CA ILE A 277 7.74 12.83 23.54
C ILE A 277 7.77 11.52 24.34
N ILE A 278 8.95 11.02 24.70
CA ILE A 278 9.09 9.80 25.51
C ILE A 278 8.37 9.94 26.85
N VAL A 279 8.59 11.05 27.57
CA VAL A 279 7.92 11.30 28.86
C VAL A 279 6.40 11.36 28.69
N ALA A 280 5.90 12.01 27.65
CA ALA A 280 4.47 12.07 27.35
C ALA A 280 3.89 10.67 27.07
N HIS A 281 4.59 9.84 26.29
CA HIS A 281 4.19 8.46 26.02
C HIS A 281 4.18 7.60 27.29
N GLU A 282 5.21 7.70 28.14
CA GLU A 282 5.27 6.98 29.41
C GLU A 282 4.14 7.38 30.37
N ALA A 283 3.84 8.68 30.45
CA ALA A 283 2.72 9.19 31.24
C ALA A 283 1.37 8.66 30.74
N SER A 284 1.16 8.64 29.41
CA SER A 284 -0.04 8.07 28.78
C SER A 284 -0.21 6.58 29.11
N VAL A 285 0.87 5.79 29.00
CA VAL A 285 0.85 4.35 29.34
C VAL A 285 0.60 4.13 30.83
N ALA A 286 1.23 4.92 31.70
CA ALA A 286 1.00 4.84 33.14
C ALA A 286 -0.46 5.16 33.51
N TRP A 287 -1.04 6.18 32.87
CA TRP A 287 -2.43 6.54 33.02
C TRP A 287 -3.37 5.42 32.56
N GLN A 288 -3.14 4.84 31.37
CA GLN A 288 -3.92 3.71 30.86
C GLN A 288 -3.90 2.51 31.82
N ARG A 289 -2.71 2.12 32.31
CA ARG A 289 -2.56 1.02 33.28
C ARG A 289 -3.35 1.28 34.57
N ARG A 290 -3.27 2.50 35.11
CA ARG A 290 -3.98 2.89 36.33
C ARG A 290 -5.49 2.87 36.12
N SER A 291 -5.96 3.38 34.98
CA SER A 291 -7.37 3.35 34.60
C SER A 291 -7.89 1.91 34.48
N THR A 292 -7.13 0.98 33.91
CA THR A 292 -7.51 -0.43 33.86
C THR A 292 -7.63 -1.07 35.24
N LEU A 293 -6.73 -0.72 36.18
CA LEU A 293 -6.78 -1.24 37.56
C LEU A 293 -7.94 -0.66 38.39
N LEU A 294 -8.32 0.59 38.12
CA LEU A 294 -9.38 1.28 38.86
C LEU A 294 -10.80 1.02 38.31
N MET A 295 -10.92 0.48 37.10
CA MET A 295 -12.21 0.07 36.55
C MET A 295 -12.73 -1.17 37.30
N PRO A 296 -13.85 -1.08 38.03
CA PRO A 296 -14.42 -2.23 38.73
C PRO A 296 -14.71 -3.35 37.74
N SER A 297 -14.33 -4.59 38.06
CA SER A 297 -14.54 -5.81 37.24
C SER A 297 -15.96 -5.95 36.62
N ARG A 298 -16.98 -5.32 37.23
CA ARG A 298 -18.35 -5.26 36.71
C ARG A 298 -18.50 -4.49 35.38
N TYR A 299 -17.63 -3.52 35.08
CA TYR A 299 -17.67 -2.75 33.82
C TYR A 299 -17.16 -3.54 32.62
N HIS A 300 -16.23 -4.47 32.80
CA HIS A 300 -15.77 -5.36 31.72
C HIS A 300 -16.85 -6.34 31.26
N ARG A 301 -17.77 -6.78 32.14
CA ARG A 301 -18.92 -7.60 31.73
C ARG A 301 -19.94 -6.82 30.90
N TYR A 302 -20.20 -5.56 31.23
CA TYR A 302 -21.22 -4.76 30.53
C TYR A 302 -20.76 -4.35 29.12
N TYR A 303 -19.51 -3.90 28.95
CA TYR A 303 -18.99 -3.49 27.65
C TYR A 303 -18.47 -4.66 26.79
N GLY A 304 -17.98 -5.75 27.41
CA GLY A 304 -17.63 -6.97 26.69
C GLY A 304 -18.85 -7.68 26.07
N ALA A 305 -20.00 -7.65 26.76
CA ALA A 305 -21.24 -8.25 26.24
C ALA A 305 -21.84 -7.46 25.05
N GLN A 306 -21.77 -6.12 25.06
CA GLN A 306 -22.24 -5.30 23.93
C GLN A 306 -21.38 -5.46 22.66
N ALA A 307 -20.07 -5.67 22.81
CA ALA A 307 -19.18 -5.93 21.68
C ALA A 307 -19.45 -7.30 21.00
N ILE A 308 -20.00 -8.27 21.75
CA ILE A 308 -20.40 -9.58 21.24
C ILE A 308 -21.80 -9.52 20.60
N GLN A 309 -22.76 -8.81 21.20
CA GLN A 309 -24.12 -8.64 20.63
C GLN A 309 -24.13 -7.89 19.30
N ASN A 310 -23.24 -6.92 19.10
CA ASN A 310 -23.12 -6.21 17.82
C ASN A 310 -22.45 -7.04 16.70
N ARG A 311 -21.90 -8.23 17.00
CA ARG A 311 -21.35 -9.17 16.00
C ARG A 311 -22.31 -10.27 15.59
N SER A 312 -23.40 -10.50 16.33
CA SER A 312 -24.40 -11.53 16.02
C SER A 312 -25.57 -11.05 15.17
N GLY A 313 -25.54 -9.80 14.68
CA GLY A 313 -26.53 -9.25 13.74
C GLY A 313 -26.30 -9.66 12.27
N ALA A 314 -25.77 -10.86 12.03
CA ALA A 314 -25.84 -11.47 10.71
C ALA A 314 -27.17 -12.25 10.67
N GLU A 315 -28.19 -11.63 10.08
CA GLU A 315 -29.45 -12.29 9.77
C GLU A 315 -29.24 -13.48 8.80
N PRO A 316 -30.10 -14.50 8.87
CA PRO A 316 -30.01 -15.76 8.10
C PRO A 316 -30.22 -15.60 6.59
#